data_AF-A0A5Q4E947-F1
#
_entry.id   AF-A0A5Q4E947-F1
#
_cell.length_a   1.000
_cell.length_b   1.000
_cell.length_c   1.000
_cell.angle_alpha   90.00
_cell.angle_beta   90.00
_cell.angle_gamma   90.00
#
_symmetry.space_group_name_H-M   'P 1'
#
loop_
_entity.id
_entity.type
_entity.pdbx_description
1 polymer ?
#
loop_
_entity_poly.entity_id
_entity_poly.type
_entity_poly.pdbx_seq_one_letter_code
_entity_poly.pdbx_strand_id
1 'polypeptide(L)'
;MAEAGQQRQFVDLDSIKPLGQGHVRVSSYYVDSRSGQPQRTDYVTEYDCDRRRFRDVEYNGPVGSSGWLPVDPDPLNSAAMEYVCGLGSGEVGE
;
A
#
# COMPACT_ATOMS: atom_id res chain seq x y z
N MET A 1 -21.20 3.20 -21.04
CA MET A 1 -20.24 2.47 -20.17
C MET A 1 -19.27 3.53 -19.68
N ALA A 2 -19.47 4.06 -18.47
CA ALA A 2 -18.60 5.11 -17.95
C ALA A 2 -17.30 4.45 -17.48
N GLU A 3 -16.20 4.72 -18.17
CA GLU A 3 -14.86 4.37 -17.73
C GLU A 3 -14.63 5.07 -16.40
N ALA A 4 -14.77 4.33 -15.29
CA ALA A 4 -14.43 4.82 -13.96
C ALA A 4 -12.98 5.32 -14.03
N GLY A 5 -12.80 6.64 -13.87
CA GLY A 5 -11.54 7.33 -14.13
C GLY A 5 -10.36 6.62 -13.48
N GLN A 6 -9.33 6.39 -14.30
CA GLN A 6 -8.16 5.56 -14.01
C GLN A 6 -7.32 6.17 -12.87
N GLN A 7 -7.71 5.92 -11.62
CA GLN A 7 -6.83 6.07 -10.47
C GLN A 7 -5.82 4.93 -10.54
N ARG A 8 -4.55 5.26 -10.72
CA ARG A 8 -3.46 4.27 -10.76
C ARG A 8 -2.65 4.39 -9.48
N GLN A 9 -2.54 3.29 -8.76
CA GLN A 9 -1.66 3.16 -7.59
C GLN A 9 -0.31 2.56 -8.01
N PHE A 10 0.74 3.08 -7.42
CA PHE A 10 2.11 2.65 -7.59
C PHE A 10 2.72 2.40 -6.22
N VAL A 11 3.49 1.32 -6.11
CA VAL A 11 4.21 0.93 -4.90
C VAL A 11 5.70 1.20 -5.13
N ASP A 12 6.34 1.91 -4.20
CA ASP A 12 7.79 2.14 -4.26
C ASP A 12 8.54 0.96 -3.64
N LEU A 13 9.12 0.13 -4.49
CA LEU A 13 9.73 -1.14 -4.06
C LEU A 13 10.99 -0.94 -3.22
N ASP A 14 11.72 0.16 -3.44
CA ASP A 14 12.90 0.51 -2.65
C ASP A 14 12.54 0.96 -1.22
N SER A 15 11.32 1.47 -1.04
CA SER A 15 10.78 1.84 0.27
C SER A 15 10.23 0.68 1.09
N ILE A 16 10.26 -0.57 0.60
CA ILE A 16 9.80 -1.73 1.35
C ILE A 16 10.73 -1.96 2.55
N LYS A 17 10.15 -1.86 3.75
CA LYS A 17 10.86 -2.06 5.02
C LYS A 17 10.14 -3.11 5.88
N PRO A 18 10.75 -4.28 6.10
CA PRO A 18 10.23 -5.22 7.08
C PRO A 18 10.37 -4.62 8.49
N LEU A 19 9.31 -4.68 9.28
CA LEU A 19 9.28 -4.15 10.65
C LEU A 19 9.40 -5.26 11.72
N GLY A 20 9.45 -6.52 11.29
CA GLY A 20 9.41 -7.69 12.16
C GLY A 20 7.98 -8.12 12.51
N GLN A 21 7.83 -9.32 13.10
CA GLN A 21 6.52 -9.89 13.49
C GLN A 21 5.52 -9.99 12.32
N GLY A 22 5.99 -10.22 11.10
CA GLY A 22 5.13 -10.31 9.91
C GLY A 22 4.60 -8.96 9.40
N HIS A 23 5.14 -7.84 9.90
CA HIS A 23 4.75 -6.52 9.44
C HIS A 23 5.71 -5.98 8.38
N VAL A 24 5.17 -5.33 7.36
CA VAL A 24 5.92 -4.68 6.28
C VAL A 24 5.40 -3.27 6.09
N ARG A 25 6.29 -2.29 5.94
CA ARG A 25 5.95 -0.91 5.58
C ARG A 25 6.41 -0.61 4.17
N VAL A 26 5.60 0.10 3.40
CA VAL A 26 5.97 0.52 2.05
C VAL A 26 5.41 1.90 1.72
N SER A 27 6.19 2.70 1.02
CA SER A 27 5.71 3.96 0.44
C SER A 27 4.94 3.68 -0.85
N SER A 28 3.80 4.32 -1.03
CA SER A 28 2.98 4.20 -2.23
C SER A 28 2.50 5.58 -2.65
N TYR A 29 2.09 5.69 -3.92
CA TYR A 29 1.43 6.89 -4.41
C TYR A 29 0.35 6.53 -5.40
N TYR A 30 -0.73 7.30 -5.41
CA TYR A 30 -1.73 7.21 -6.48
C TYR A 30 -1.71 8.48 -7.33
N VAL A 31 -2.02 8.30 -8.61
CA VAL A 31 -2.18 9.39 -9.57
C VAL A 31 -3.65 9.47 -9.97
N ASP A 32 -4.32 10.57 -9.62
CA ASP A 32 -5.65 10.89 -10.10
C ASP A 32 -5.56 11.76 -11.36
N SER A 33 -6.10 11.26 -12.47
CA SER A 33 -6.09 11.93 -13.78
C SER A 33 -7.44 12.54 -14.16
N ARG A 34 -8.45 12.49 -13.27
CA ARG A 34 -9.83 12.90 -13.57
C ARG A 34 -9.99 14.42 -13.68
N SER A 35 -9.12 15.19 -13.03
CA SER A 35 -9.24 16.66 -12.94
C SER A 35 -8.44 17.44 -14.00
N GLY A 36 -7.97 16.79 -15.07
CA GLY A 36 -7.23 17.44 -16.16
C GLY A 36 -5.77 17.81 -15.83
N GLN A 37 -5.41 17.88 -14.55
CA GLN A 37 -4.03 17.88 -14.04
C GLN A 37 -3.83 16.63 -13.18
N PRO A 38 -2.82 15.79 -13.47
CA PRO A 38 -2.55 14.61 -12.67
C PRO A 38 -2.16 15.02 -11.25
N GLN A 39 -2.97 14.64 -10.27
CA GLN A 39 -2.65 14.84 -8.86
C GLN A 39 -1.99 13.58 -8.31
N ARG A 40 -0.74 13.70 -7.89
CA ARG A 40 -0.03 12.66 -7.15
C ARG A 40 -0.27 12.86 -5.67
N THR A 41 -0.63 11.78 -4.98
CA THR A 41 -0.71 11.74 -3.53
C THR A 41 0.17 10.62 -3.01
N ASP A 42 1.18 10.99 -2.23
CA ASP A 42 2.11 10.08 -1.57
C ASP A 42 1.58 9.69 -0.19
N TYR A 43 1.69 8.41 0.15
CA TYR A 43 1.29 7.86 1.44
C TYR A 43 2.16 6.67 1.78
N VAL A 44 2.14 6.25 3.04
CA VAL A 44 2.85 5.06 3.49
C VAL A 44 1.80 4.09 4.00
N THR A 45 1.96 2.81 3.68
CA THR A 45 1.07 1.76 4.16
C THR A 45 1.88 0.74 4.93
N GLU A 46 1.37 0.34 6.09
CA GLU A 46 1.88 -0.80 6.82
C GLU A 46 0.92 -1.97 6.68
N TYR A 47 1.46 -3.13 6.36
CA TYR A 47 0.73 -4.38 6.18
C TYR A 47 1.12 -5.37 7.28
N ASP A 48 0.12 -5.97 7.92
CA ASP A 48 0.23 -7.16 8.77
C ASP A 48 -0.05 -8.37 7.86
N CYS A 49 1.04 -9.01 7.41
CA CYS A 49 1.00 -10.10 6.45
C CYS A 49 0.33 -11.36 7.03
N ASP A 50 0.43 -11.57 8.33
CA ASP A 50 -0.16 -12.72 9.02
C ASP A 50 -1.68 -12.59 9.14
N ARG A 51 -2.16 -11.39 9.48
CA ARG A 51 -3.60 -11.14 9.70
C ARG A 51 -4.34 -10.58 8.50
N ARG A 52 -3.64 -10.35 7.39
CA ARG A 52 -4.16 -9.71 6.17
C ARG A 52 -4.84 -8.36 6.46
N ARG A 53 -4.11 -7.49 7.17
CA ARG A 53 -4.59 -6.14 7.49
C ARG A 53 -3.62 -5.09 7.00
N PHE A 54 -4.13 -3.89 6.74
CA PHE A 54 -3.33 -2.72 6.43
C PHE A 54 -3.69 -1.56 7.35
N ARG A 55 -2.78 -0.60 7.48
CA ARG A 55 -3.06 0.70 8.05
C ARG A 55 -2.27 1.75 7.28
N ASP A 56 -2.91 2.88 7.05
CA ASP A 56 -2.24 4.02 6.46
C ASP A 56 -1.38 4.70 7.53
N VAL A 57 -0.09 4.79 7.24
CA VAL A 57 0.91 5.49 8.04
C VAL A 57 1.18 6.81 7.34
N GLU A 58 1.07 7.92 8.07
CA GLU A 58 1.20 9.22 7.42
C GLU A 58 2.63 9.56 7.02
N TYR A 59 2.73 10.21 5.85
CA TYR A 59 3.97 10.79 5.33
C TYR A 59 4.23 12.21 5.90
N ASN A 60 3.19 12.96 6.36
CA ASN A 60 3.36 14.35 6.83
C ASN A 60 2.16 15.00 7.63
N GLY A 61 1.45 14.30 8.52
CA GLY A 61 0.31 14.86 9.30
C GLY A 61 -0.30 13.89 10.37
N PRO A 62 -1.46 14.22 11.00
CA PRO A 62 -2.05 13.45 12.10
C PRO A 62 -2.89 12.25 11.64
N VAL A 63 -2.46 11.05 12.06
CA VAL A 63 -2.87 9.69 11.60
C VAL A 63 -4.32 9.59 11.11
N GLY A 64 -4.53 9.56 9.80
CA GLY A 64 -5.85 9.45 9.16
C GLY A 64 -6.65 8.19 9.52
N SER A 65 -5.97 7.10 9.89
CA SER A 65 -6.58 5.92 10.51
C SER A 65 -5.57 5.19 11.39
N SER A 66 -5.66 5.38 12.71
CA SER A 66 -4.83 4.67 13.69
C SER A 66 -5.12 3.16 13.78
N GLY A 67 -6.14 2.67 13.07
CA GLY A 67 -6.64 1.30 13.15
C GLY A 67 -6.20 0.41 12.00
N TRP A 68 -6.00 -0.86 12.30
CA TRP A 68 -5.82 -1.91 11.29
C TRP A 68 -7.14 -2.20 10.60
N LEU A 69 -7.17 -2.04 9.28
CA LEU A 69 -8.29 -2.36 8.41
C LEU A 69 -8.01 -3.66 7.65
N PRO A 70 -9.03 -4.48 7.33
CA PRO A 70 -8.85 -5.65 6.47
C PRO A 70 -8.47 -5.20 5.05
N VAL A 71 -7.55 -5.90 4.39
CA VAL A 71 -7.21 -5.62 2.98
C VAL A 71 -8.36 -5.95 2.02
N ASP A 72 -9.19 -6.92 2.38
CA ASP A 72 -10.41 -7.22 1.65
C ASP A 72 -11.57 -6.31 2.12
N PRO A 73 -12.42 -5.82 1.20
CA PRO A 73 -12.50 -6.16 -0.22
C PRO A 73 -11.73 -5.20 -1.14
N ASP A 74 -10.72 -4.47 -0.66
CA ASP A 74 -9.99 -3.50 -1.47
C ASP A 74 -8.98 -4.18 -2.41
N PRO A 75 -9.22 -4.19 -3.73
CA PRO A 75 -8.38 -4.94 -4.67
C PRO A 75 -6.96 -4.36 -4.79
N LEU A 76 -6.77 -3.07 -4.51
CA LEU A 76 -5.46 -2.42 -4.61
C LEU A 76 -4.57 -2.81 -3.43
N ASN A 77 -5.09 -2.75 -2.20
CA ASN A 77 -4.38 -3.17 -1.00
C ASN A 77 -4.16 -4.68 -0.96
N SER A 78 -5.11 -5.49 -1.44
CA SER A 78 -4.89 -6.94 -1.57
C SER A 78 -3.72 -7.23 -2.51
N ALA A 79 -3.71 -6.65 -3.72
CA ALA A 79 -2.63 -6.89 -4.68
C ALA A 79 -1.27 -6.36 -4.19
N ALA A 80 -1.25 -5.18 -3.57
CA ALA A 80 -0.04 -4.62 -2.99
C ALA A 80 0.49 -5.48 -1.84
N MET A 81 -0.39 -5.96 -0.95
CA MET A 81 -0.05 -6.87 0.14
C MET A 81 0.57 -8.16 -0.39
N GLU A 82 -0.07 -8.83 -1.35
CA GLU A 82 0.44 -10.09 -1.92
C GLU A 82 1.86 -9.92 -2.47
N TYR A 83 2.13 -8.78 -3.12
CA TYR A 83 3.45 -8.46 -3.63
C TYR A 83 4.47 -8.20 -2.52
N VAL A 84 4.19 -7.28 -1.58
CA VAL A 84 5.17 -6.87 -0.56
C VAL A 84 5.39 -7.94 0.52
N CYS A 85 4.34 -8.68 0.89
CA CYS A 85 4.45 -9.80 1.83
C CYS A 85 5.17 -10.98 1.18
N GLY A 86 4.98 -11.23 -0.12
CA GLY A 86 5.75 -12.22 -0.87
C GLY A 86 7.25 -11.90 -0.92
N LEU A 87 7.62 -10.62 -1.02
CA LEU A 87 9.02 -10.18 -0.93
C LEU A 87 9.59 -10.28 0.49
N GLY A 88 8.78 -10.01 1.52
CA GLY A 88 9.19 -10.12 2.94
C GLY A 88 9.39 -11.56 3.42
N SER A 89 8.71 -12.53 2.80
CA SER A 89 8.90 -13.98 3.01
C SER A 89 9.95 -14.59 2.08
N GLY A 90 10.59 -13.78 1.23
CA GLY A 90 11.67 -14.19 0.35
C GLY A 90 12.94 -14.53 1.14
N GLU A 91 13.05 -15.78 1.53
CA GLU A 91 14.32 -16.47 1.68
C GLU A 91 15.24 -16.07 0.51
N VAL A 92 16.39 -15.48 0.85
CA VAL A 92 17.55 -15.49 -0.03
C VAL A 92 17.96 -16.95 -0.16
N GLY A 93 17.49 -17.61 -1.21
CA GLY A 93 17.83 -18.97 -1.58
C GLY A 93 18.25 -19.01 -3.04
N GLU A 94 19.52 -18.71 -3.30
CA GLU A 94 20.43 -19.40 -4.24
C GLU A 94 21.85 -18.81 -4.18
#